data_AF-A0A7X9HEX4-F1
#
_entry.id   AF-A0A7X9HEX4-F1
#
_cell.length_a   1.000
_cell.length_b   1.000
_cell.length_c   1.000
_cell.angle_alpha   90.00
_cell.angle_beta   90.00
_cell.angle_gamma   90.00
#
_symmetry.space_group_name_H-M   'P 1'
#
loop_
_entity.id
_entity.type
_entity.pdbx_description
1 polymer ?
#
loop_
_entity_poly.entity_id
_entity_poly.type
_entity_poly.pdbx_seq_one_letter_code
_entity_poly.pdbx_strand_id
1 'polypeptide(L)'
;MDFKSTFNEQIISMLNIFVNEQKKRFPSHEVLTIDLHCHDHNSNIPDEQLGRILGIPETWLPTEDLLTTLKNHGCDTYTVTNHNNARSCYELLDKGHDVLVGAEFSCTVPDYKVGIHVLAYGFTPEKEIKLNKLRTERTILSPIPMVLLLFCNLCLKKFKHETYPLIVLLLAAHFNHRIT
;
A
#
# COMPACT_ATOMS: atom_id res chain seq x y z
N MET A 1 -24.71 -21.49 29.75
CA MET A 1 -25.13 -20.69 28.58
C MET A 1 -23.88 -20.43 27.76
N ASP A 2 -23.77 -21.07 26.61
CA ASP A 2 -22.61 -20.98 25.73
C ASP A 2 -22.81 -19.77 24.80
N PHE A 3 -22.26 -18.62 25.19
CA PHE A 3 -22.24 -17.45 24.31
C PHE A 3 -21.17 -17.72 23.24
N LYS A 4 -21.60 -18.27 22.10
CA LYS A 4 -20.75 -18.33 20.91
C LYS A 4 -20.33 -16.91 20.54
N SER A 5 -19.04 -16.63 20.70
CA SER A 5 -18.45 -15.38 20.23
C SER A 5 -18.74 -15.19 18.75
N THR A 6 -19.01 -13.96 18.32
CA THR A 6 -19.20 -13.67 16.90
C THR A 6 -17.91 -13.92 16.11
N PHE A 7 -18.01 -14.15 14.79
CA PHE A 7 -16.83 -14.27 13.93
C PHE A 7 -15.91 -13.03 14.04
N ASN A 8 -16.51 -11.83 14.13
CA ASN A 8 -15.76 -10.58 14.30
C ASN A 8 -14.98 -10.54 15.62
N GLU A 9 -15.59 -10.98 16.73
CA GLU A 9 -14.91 -11.09 18.02
C GLU A 9 -13.73 -12.06 17.97
N GLN A 10 -13.88 -13.18 17.25
CA GLN A 10 -12.81 -14.16 17.07
C GLN A 10 -11.65 -13.56 16.29
N ILE A 11 -11.91 -12.86 15.18
CA ILE A 11 -10.88 -12.20 14.38
C ILE A 11 -10.15 -11.13 15.18
N ILE A 12 -10.89 -10.28 15.91
CA ILE A 12 -10.30 -9.23 16.76
C ILE A 12 -9.44 -9.87 17.86
N SER A 13 -9.93 -10.94 18.50
CA SER A 13 -9.19 -11.66 19.53
C SER A 13 -7.89 -12.26 18.97
N MET A 14 -7.96 -12.97 17.84
CA MET A 14 -6.79 -13.56 17.18
C MET A 14 -5.77 -12.48 16.76
N LEU A 15 -6.23 -11.38 16.18
CA LEU A 15 -5.36 -10.26 15.80
C LEU A 15 -4.67 -9.66 17.03
N ASN A 16 -5.41 -9.42 18.11
CA ASN A 16 -4.86 -8.88 19.34
C ASN A 16 -3.83 -9.81 19.98
N ILE A 17 -4.08 -11.13 19.98
CA ILE A 17 -3.10 -12.13 20.46
C ILE A 17 -1.82 -12.02 19.63
N PHE A 18 -1.94 -12.08 18.29
CA PHE A 18 -0.80 -11.98 17.40
C PHE A 18 0.00 -10.68 17.61
N VAL A 19 -0.68 -9.53 17.64
CA VAL A 19 -0.05 -8.22 17.85
C VAL A 19 0.68 -8.18 19.20
N ASN A 20 0.07 -8.68 20.28
CA ASN A 20 0.68 -8.70 21.60
C ASN A 20 1.90 -9.63 21.68
N GLU A 21 1.90 -10.74 20.93
CA GLU A 21 3.08 -11.59 20.80
C GLU A 21 4.19 -10.91 20.01
N GLN A 22 3.88 -10.28 18.87
CA GLN A 22 4.87 -9.58 18.06
C GLN A 22 5.47 -8.36 18.78
N LYS A 23 4.68 -7.65 19.60
CA LYS A 23 5.17 -6.54 20.45
C LYS A 23 6.26 -6.95 21.43
N LYS A 24 6.34 -8.23 21.82
CA LYS A 24 7.40 -8.73 22.71
C LYS A 24 8.70 -9.02 21.96
N ARG A 25 8.66 -9.08 20.63
CA ARG A 25 9.81 -9.46 19.79
C ARG A 25 10.84 -8.33 19.67
N PHE A 26 10.39 -7.08 19.71
CA PHE A 26 11.25 -5.92 19.53
C PHE A 26 11.00 -4.88 20.65
N PRO A 27 12.05 -4.26 21.21
CA PRO A 27 11.89 -3.18 22.17
C PRO A 27 11.08 -2.02 21.59
N SER A 28 10.21 -1.41 22.41
CA SER A 28 9.32 -0.33 21.94
C SER A 28 10.05 0.93 21.44
N HIS A 29 11.31 1.12 21.83
CA HIS A 29 12.13 2.26 21.38
C HIS A 29 12.91 1.96 20.08
N GLU A 30 12.81 0.74 19.55
CA GLU A 30 13.44 0.30 18.30
C GLU A 30 12.39 0.05 17.20
N VAL A 31 11.15 0.48 17.41
CA VAL A 31 10.04 0.31 16.46
C VAL A 31 9.45 1.67 16.08
N LEU A 32 8.94 1.75 14.86
CA LEU A 32 8.22 2.91 14.33
C LEU A 32 6.85 2.45 13.81
N THR A 33 5.86 3.33 13.95
CA THR A 33 4.52 3.17 13.38
C THR A 33 4.41 3.96 12.10
N ILE A 34 3.98 3.31 11.02
CA ILE A 34 3.78 3.89 9.71
C ILE A 34 2.55 3.28 9.05
N ASP A 35 1.71 4.10 8.41
CA ASP A 35 0.72 3.61 7.45
C ASP A 35 1.40 3.41 6.10
N LEU A 36 1.41 2.19 5.61
CA LEU A 36 2.12 1.83 4.37
C LEU A 36 1.29 2.07 3.11
N HIS A 37 -0.02 2.34 3.19
CA HIS A 37 -0.86 2.49 2.01
C HIS A 37 -1.90 3.60 2.19
N CYS A 38 -1.56 4.80 1.73
CA CYS A 38 -2.45 5.94 1.74
C CYS A 38 -2.22 6.84 0.51
N HIS A 39 -3.24 7.64 0.18
CA HIS A 39 -3.28 8.49 -1.00
C HIS A 39 -3.63 9.92 -0.64
N ASP A 40 -3.08 10.88 -1.39
CA ASP A 40 -3.48 12.28 -1.36
C ASP A 40 -3.94 12.75 -2.74
N HIS A 41 -4.32 14.02 -2.86
CA HIS A 41 -4.80 14.63 -4.09
C HIS A 41 -3.89 14.47 -5.32
N ASN A 42 -2.61 14.06 -5.18
CA ASN A 42 -1.72 13.73 -6.31
C ASN A 42 -1.98 12.32 -6.88
N SER A 43 -2.94 11.56 -6.35
CA SER A 43 -3.53 10.35 -6.96
C SER A 43 -4.63 10.71 -7.99
N ASN A 44 -4.35 11.69 -8.86
CA ASN A 44 -5.35 12.35 -9.70
C ASN A 44 -5.49 11.81 -11.13
N ILE A 45 -4.87 10.66 -11.44
CA ILE A 45 -5.13 9.91 -12.68
C ILE A 45 -5.91 8.65 -12.29
N PRO A 46 -7.25 8.66 -12.38
CA PRO A 46 -8.06 7.50 -12.05
C PRO A 46 -7.80 6.38 -13.04
N ASP A 47 -7.63 5.15 -12.55
CA ASP A 47 -7.52 3.96 -13.41
C ASP A 47 -8.88 3.34 -13.78
N GLU A 48 -9.97 3.83 -13.19
CA GLU A 48 -11.31 3.42 -13.56
C GLU A 48 -11.79 4.19 -14.81
N GLN A 49 -12.31 3.47 -15.82
CA GLN A 49 -12.84 4.07 -17.04
C GLN A 49 -13.90 5.15 -16.76
N LEU A 50 -14.72 4.98 -15.71
CA LEU A 50 -15.72 5.96 -15.29
C LEU A 50 -15.11 7.21 -14.65
N GLY A 51 -14.07 7.05 -13.82
CA GLY A 51 -13.34 8.18 -13.21
C GLY A 51 -12.65 9.06 -14.26
N ARG A 52 -12.12 8.45 -15.34
CA ARG A 52 -11.57 9.19 -16.50
C ARG A 52 -12.63 9.92 -17.30
N ILE A 53 -13.82 9.33 -17.47
CA ILE A 53 -14.95 9.94 -18.20
C ILE A 53 -15.53 11.12 -17.40
N LEU A 54 -15.54 11.03 -16.08
CA LEU A 54 -16.13 12.05 -15.19
C LEU A 54 -15.13 13.08 -14.66
N GLY A 55 -13.81 12.88 -14.86
CA GLY A 55 -12.77 13.79 -14.37
C GLY A 55 -12.67 13.86 -12.84
N ILE A 56 -13.11 12.81 -12.14
CA ILE A 56 -13.14 12.77 -10.67
C ILE A 56 -11.83 12.13 -10.18
N PRO A 57 -10.98 12.85 -9.44
CA PRO A 57 -9.78 12.27 -8.85
C PRO A 57 -10.17 11.25 -7.77
N GLU A 58 -9.29 10.29 -7.51
CA GLU A 58 -9.52 9.23 -6.52
C GLU A 58 -9.62 9.78 -5.09
N THR A 59 -8.89 10.85 -4.81
CA THR A 59 -8.93 11.55 -3.52
C THR A 59 -8.73 13.05 -3.73
N TRP A 60 -9.37 13.84 -2.87
CA TRP A 60 -9.23 15.29 -2.80
C TRP A 60 -8.44 15.75 -1.58
N LEU A 61 -7.93 14.82 -0.78
CA LEU A 61 -7.29 15.11 0.50
C LEU A 61 -5.96 15.84 0.27
N PRO A 62 -5.79 17.07 0.78
CA PRO A 62 -4.51 17.76 0.74
C PRO A 62 -3.44 16.95 1.50
N THR A 63 -2.21 16.98 1.02
CA THR A 63 -1.09 16.23 1.63
C THR A 63 -0.88 16.59 3.10
N GLU A 64 -1.01 17.87 3.46
CA GLU A 64 -0.84 18.33 4.84
C GLU A 64 -1.93 17.81 5.79
N ASP A 65 -3.16 17.69 5.29
CA ASP A 65 -4.29 17.15 6.05
C ASP A 65 -4.13 15.63 6.26
N LEU A 66 -3.59 14.93 5.26
CA LEU A 66 -3.19 13.52 5.38
C LEU A 66 -2.13 13.35 6.48
N LEU A 67 -1.05 14.13 6.44
CA LEU A 67 0.00 14.04 7.47
C LEU A 67 -0.51 14.37 8.87
N THR A 68 -1.37 15.38 8.99
CA THR A 68 -2.03 15.74 10.25
C THR A 68 -2.87 14.56 10.76
N THR A 69 -3.60 13.89 9.88
CA THR A 69 -4.39 12.70 10.23
C THR A 69 -3.49 11.56 10.69
N LEU A 70 -2.45 11.20 9.93
CA LEU A 70 -1.52 10.12 10.30
C LEU A 70 -0.85 10.38 11.65
N LYS A 71 -0.44 11.63 11.89
CA LYS A 71 0.14 12.05 13.18
C LYS A 71 -0.86 11.91 14.33
N ASN A 72 -2.10 12.35 14.14
CA ASN A 72 -3.17 12.21 15.16
C ASN A 72 -3.51 10.73 15.45
N HIS A 73 -3.23 9.83 14.51
CA HIS A 73 -3.37 8.39 14.66
C HIS A 73 -2.11 7.69 15.20
N GLY A 74 -1.07 8.45 15.60
CA GLY A 74 0.12 7.92 16.26
C GLY A 74 1.19 7.35 15.33
N CYS A 75 1.21 7.76 14.06
CA CYS A 75 2.33 7.43 13.17
C CYS A 75 3.58 8.24 13.54
N ASP A 76 4.73 7.56 13.61
CA ASP A 76 6.04 8.14 13.89
C ASP A 76 6.73 8.67 12.62
N THR A 77 6.40 8.08 11.47
CA THR A 77 6.90 8.45 10.13
C THR A 77 5.79 8.25 9.10
N TYR A 78 6.03 8.69 7.86
CA TYR A 78 5.00 8.78 6.83
C TYR A 78 5.47 8.20 5.48
N THR A 79 4.52 7.78 4.65
CA THR A 79 4.66 7.55 3.22
C THR A 79 3.37 8.03 2.55
N VAL A 80 3.42 8.35 1.25
CA VAL A 80 2.23 8.61 0.44
C VAL A 80 2.36 7.81 -0.85
N THR A 81 1.50 6.81 -1.04
CA THR A 81 1.62 5.81 -2.11
C THR A 81 0.63 6.08 -3.23
N ASN A 82 0.73 7.25 -3.86
CA ASN A 82 -0.16 7.64 -4.97
C ASN A 82 -0.01 6.72 -6.19
N HIS A 83 -1.04 6.69 -7.05
CA HIS A 83 -0.99 5.90 -8.28
C HIS A 83 0.11 6.37 -9.22
N ASN A 84 1.01 5.44 -9.54
CA ASN A 84 2.06 5.52 -10.54
C ASN A 84 3.06 6.66 -10.35
N ASN A 85 3.05 7.34 -9.19
CA ASN A 85 3.97 8.42 -8.89
C ASN A 85 4.23 8.60 -7.39
N ALA A 86 5.41 9.09 -7.04
CA ALA A 86 5.81 9.43 -5.67
C ALA A 86 5.96 10.95 -5.44
N ARG A 87 5.26 11.78 -6.23
CA ARG A 87 5.44 13.25 -6.21
C ARG A 87 5.36 13.84 -4.80
N SER A 88 4.30 13.48 -4.06
CA SER A 88 4.09 13.97 -2.70
C SER A 88 5.23 13.58 -1.76
N CYS A 89 5.82 12.40 -1.92
CA CYS A 89 6.98 11.99 -1.13
C CYS A 89 8.18 12.92 -1.38
N TYR A 90 8.47 13.26 -2.62
CA TYR A 90 9.60 14.16 -2.93
C TYR A 90 9.35 15.59 -2.43
N GLU A 91 8.14 16.12 -2.62
CA GLU A 91 7.77 17.44 -2.10
C GLU A 91 7.91 17.51 -0.57
N LEU A 92 7.57 16.42 0.13
CA LEU A 92 7.75 16.31 1.58
C LEU A 92 9.22 16.20 1.99
N LEU A 93 10.03 15.43 1.26
CA LEU A 93 11.48 15.38 1.47
C LEU A 93 12.12 16.77 1.29
N ASP A 94 11.73 17.51 0.25
CA ASP A 94 12.24 18.85 -0.03
C ASP A 94 11.85 19.87 1.07
N LYS A 95 10.70 19.66 1.72
CA LYS A 95 10.26 20.42 2.90
C LYS A 95 10.94 19.96 4.21
N GLY A 96 11.76 18.91 4.17
CA GLY A 96 12.50 18.39 5.33
C GLY A 96 11.72 17.39 6.20
N HIS A 97 10.62 16.81 5.70
CA HIS A 97 9.94 15.72 6.39
C HIS A 97 10.69 14.40 6.19
N ASP A 98 10.71 13.57 7.23
CA ASP A 98 11.22 12.19 7.16
C ASP A 98 10.11 11.26 6.63
N VAL A 99 10.19 10.94 5.32
CA VAL A 99 9.19 10.13 4.62
C VAL A 99 9.84 8.96 3.87
N LEU A 100 9.20 7.80 3.94
CA LEU A 100 9.53 6.66 3.11
C LEU A 100 8.93 6.88 1.71
N VAL A 101 9.78 7.08 0.70
CA VAL A 101 9.32 7.21 -0.69
C VAL A 101 8.60 5.93 -1.13
N GLY A 102 7.38 6.06 -1.63
CA GLY A 102 6.62 4.94 -2.19
C GLY A 102 5.58 5.36 -3.22
N ALA A 103 5.06 4.38 -3.96
CA ALA A 103 3.96 4.56 -4.92
C ALA A 103 3.22 3.23 -5.14
N GLU A 104 1.94 3.32 -5.52
CA GLU A 104 1.14 2.20 -6.00
C GLU A 104 1.19 2.15 -7.52
N PHE A 105 1.81 1.12 -8.09
CA PHE A 105 1.97 0.99 -9.53
C PHE A 105 0.89 0.07 -10.14
N SER A 106 0.14 0.64 -11.07
CA SER A 106 -0.85 -0.07 -11.87
C SER A 106 -0.16 -0.85 -12.97
N CYS A 107 -0.34 -2.15 -12.91
CA CYS A 107 0.52 -3.14 -13.51
C CYS A 107 -0.34 -4.18 -14.25
N THR A 108 0.10 -4.71 -15.39
CA THR A 108 -0.64 -5.77 -16.11
C THR A 108 0.11 -7.10 -16.04
N VAL A 109 -0.58 -8.15 -15.59
CA VAL A 109 -0.09 -9.53 -15.69
C VAL A 109 -0.50 -10.11 -17.04
N PRO A 110 0.43 -10.26 -18.00
CA PRO A 110 0.10 -10.51 -19.40
C PRO A 110 -0.61 -11.85 -19.61
N ASP A 111 -0.13 -12.88 -18.93
CA ASP A 111 -0.60 -14.26 -19.08
C ASP A 111 -2.07 -14.43 -18.67
N TYR A 112 -2.50 -13.60 -17.72
CA TYR A 112 -3.88 -13.62 -17.20
C TYR A 112 -4.73 -12.47 -17.73
N LYS A 113 -4.13 -11.50 -18.45
CA LYS A 113 -4.78 -10.25 -18.88
C LYS A 113 -5.47 -9.52 -17.73
N VAL A 114 -4.84 -9.54 -16.55
CA VAL A 114 -5.37 -8.95 -15.31
C VAL A 114 -4.53 -7.73 -14.92
N GLY A 115 -5.20 -6.65 -14.54
CA GLY A 115 -4.57 -5.52 -13.85
C GLY A 115 -4.35 -5.84 -12.38
N ILE A 116 -3.16 -5.54 -11.87
CA ILE A 116 -2.79 -5.63 -10.46
C ILE A 116 -2.22 -4.30 -10.01
N HIS A 117 -2.29 -4.02 -8.72
CA HIS A 117 -1.61 -2.89 -8.11
C HIS A 117 -0.43 -3.40 -7.28
N VAL A 118 0.67 -2.67 -7.35
CA VAL A 118 1.92 -3.08 -6.75
C VAL A 118 2.50 -1.91 -5.97
N LEU A 119 2.56 -2.03 -4.66
CA LEU A 119 3.23 -1.07 -3.81
C LEU A 119 4.75 -1.31 -3.86
N ALA A 120 5.49 -0.25 -4.12
CA ALA A 120 6.94 -0.24 -4.08
C ALA A 120 7.42 0.92 -3.21
N TYR A 121 8.54 0.71 -2.50
CA TYR A 121 9.09 1.67 -1.56
C TYR A 121 10.61 1.79 -1.68
N GLY A 122 11.17 2.89 -1.16
CA GLY A 122 12.61 3.10 -1.05
C GLY A 122 13.32 3.30 -2.39
N PHE A 123 12.61 3.86 -3.37
CA PHE A 123 13.17 4.16 -4.69
C PHE A 123 13.52 5.65 -4.84
N THR A 124 14.43 5.94 -5.77
CA THR A 124 14.84 7.30 -6.14
C THR A 124 14.04 7.76 -7.37
N PRO A 125 14.02 9.06 -7.72
CA PRO A 125 13.39 9.54 -8.95
C PRO A 125 13.84 8.78 -10.22
N GLU A 126 15.12 8.41 -10.32
CA GLU A 126 15.63 7.66 -11.48
C GLU A 126 15.11 6.22 -11.50
N LYS A 127 14.90 5.61 -10.32
CA LYS A 127 14.31 4.28 -10.20
C LYS A 127 12.81 4.33 -10.50
N GLU A 128 12.11 5.39 -10.13
CA GLU A 128 10.69 5.59 -10.47
C GLU A 128 10.44 5.61 -11.98
N ILE A 129 11.32 6.24 -12.76
CA ILE A 129 11.25 6.21 -14.23
C ILE A 129 11.34 4.76 -14.73
N LYS A 130 12.23 3.96 -14.16
CA LYS A 130 12.37 2.53 -14.51
C LYS A 130 11.12 1.74 -14.11
N LEU A 131 10.56 1.97 -12.93
CA LEU A 131 9.33 1.32 -12.46
C LEU A 131 8.14 1.68 -13.36
N ASN A 132 8.01 2.94 -13.75
CA ASN A 132 7.00 3.41 -14.70
C ASN A 132 7.13 2.78 -16.10
N LYS A 133 8.36 2.49 -16.53
CA LYS A 133 8.59 1.72 -17.76
C LYS A 133 8.14 0.27 -17.59
N LEU A 134 8.60 -0.39 -16.52
CA LEU A 134 8.34 -1.81 -16.24
C LEU A 134 6.88 -2.15 -15.98
N ARG A 135 6.07 -1.23 -15.44
CA ARG A 135 4.63 -1.47 -15.26
C ARG A 135 3.86 -1.52 -16.59
N THR A 136 4.40 -0.90 -17.64
CA THR A 136 3.79 -0.86 -18.99
C THR A 136 4.34 -1.94 -19.91
N GLU A 137 5.63 -2.23 -19.77
CA GLU A 137 6.25 -3.39 -20.39
C GLU A 137 5.69 -4.63 -19.69
N ARG A 138 5.30 -5.64 -20.45
CA ARG A 138 4.60 -6.85 -19.97
C ARG A 138 5.54 -7.78 -19.18
N THR A 139 6.32 -7.22 -18.27
CA THR A 139 7.47 -7.86 -17.63
C THR A 139 7.57 -7.37 -16.19
N ILE A 140 6.53 -7.67 -15.42
CA ILE A 140 6.62 -7.52 -13.98
C ILE A 140 7.32 -8.79 -13.49
N LEU A 141 8.34 -8.62 -12.65
CA LEU A 141 9.00 -9.67 -11.87
C LEU A 141 10.20 -10.39 -12.52
N SER A 142 11.18 -9.64 -13.04
CA SER A 142 12.60 -10.09 -12.93
C SER A 142 13.28 -9.30 -11.79
N PRO A 143 14.29 -9.85 -11.09
CA PRO A 143 14.54 -9.51 -9.70
C PRO A 143 15.18 -8.12 -9.58
N ILE A 144 14.35 -7.13 -9.25
CA ILE A 144 14.82 -5.85 -8.73
C ILE A 144 14.83 -5.99 -7.21
N PRO A 145 15.97 -5.74 -6.53
CA PRO A 145 16.03 -5.76 -5.07
C PRO A 145 15.28 -4.54 -4.53
N MET A 146 13.97 -4.68 -4.37
CA MET A 146 13.05 -3.66 -3.86
C MET A 146 12.00 -4.35 -3.00
N VAL A 147 11.57 -3.71 -1.91
CA VAL A 147 10.47 -4.24 -1.09
C VAL A 147 9.19 -4.08 -1.91
N LEU A 148 8.70 -5.19 -2.45
CA LEU A 148 7.50 -5.25 -3.28
C LEU A 148 6.35 -5.83 -2.47
N LEU A 149 5.29 -5.04 -2.36
CA LEU A 149 4.06 -5.39 -1.65
C LEU A 149 2.94 -5.51 -2.68
N LEU A 150 2.44 -6.74 -2.88
CA LEU A 150 1.42 -7.00 -3.89
C LEU A 150 0.02 -6.84 -3.29
N PHE A 151 -0.75 -5.87 -3.80
CA PHE A 151 -2.14 -5.65 -3.43
C PHE A 151 -3.04 -6.06 -4.60
N CYS A 152 -3.79 -7.15 -4.42
CA CYS A 152 -4.72 -7.63 -5.42
C CYS A 152 -6.15 -7.60 -4.87
N ASN A 153 -6.96 -6.65 -5.33
CA ASN A 153 -8.37 -6.54 -4.97
C ASN A 153 -9.28 -7.59 -5.66
N LEU A 154 -8.74 -8.50 -6.48
CA LEU A 154 -9.52 -9.55 -7.15
C LEU A 154 -8.82 -10.92 -7.10
N CYS A 155 -9.51 -11.87 -6.46
CA CYS A 155 -9.33 -13.31 -6.57
C CYS A 155 -8.07 -13.90 -5.89
N LEU A 156 -8.26 -14.35 -4.65
CA LEU A 156 -7.55 -15.50 -4.07
C LEU A 156 -7.83 -16.76 -4.92
N LYS A 157 -7.21 -16.88 -6.10
CA LYS A 157 -7.01 -18.17 -6.75
C LYS A 157 -5.54 -18.53 -6.60
N LYS A 158 -5.28 -19.44 -5.65
CA LYS A 158 -4.03 -20.19 -5.41
C LYS A 158 -2.92 -19.88 -6.42
N PHE A 159 -2.03 -18.94 -6.10
CA PHE A 159 -0.70 -18.94 -6.68
C PHE A 159 0.01 -20.19 -6.16
N LYS A 160 0.33 -21.11 -7.07
CA LYS A 160 1.16 -22.28 -6.74
C LYS A 160 2.53 -21.77 -6.28
N HIS A 161 2.99 -22.31 -5.16
CA HIS A 161 4.32 -22.11 -4.59
C HIS A 161 5.41 -22.27 -5.67
N GLU A 162 5.99 -21.17 -6.10
CA GLU A 162 7.37 -21.13 -6.56
C GLU A 162 8.10 -20.08 -5.72
N THR A 163 9.21 -20.53 -5.16
CA THR A 163 10.02 -19.85 -4.15
C THR A 163 10.71 -18.63 -4.73
N TYR A 164 10.26 -17.43 -4.36
CA TYR A 164 11.03 -16.20 -4.53
C TYR A 164 11.44 -15.68 -3.14
N PRO A 165 12.74 -15.44 -2.89
CA PRO A 165 13.22 -15.01 -1.58
C PRO A 165 12.75 -13.58 -1.30
N LEU A 166 12.04 -13.42 -0.18
CA LEU A 166 11.62 -12.16 0.44
C LEU A 166 10.63 -11.28 -0.35
N ILE A 167 9.45 -11.82 -0.66
CA ILE A 167 8.24 -10.99 -0.83
C ILE A 167 7.63 -10.81 0.56
N VAL A 168 7.74 -9.61 1.13
CA VAL A 168 6.93 -9.22 2.29
C VAL A 168 5.52 -8.96 1.76
N LEU A 169 4.63 -9.94 1.89
CA LEU A 169 3.22 -9.79 1.55
C LEU A 169 2.48 -9.23 2.79
N LEU A 170 2.50 -7.92 3.03
CA LEU A 170 1.44 -7.29 3.82
C LEU A 170 0.20 -7.21 2.93
N LEU A 171 -0.78 -8.04 3.23
CA LEU A 171 -2.16 -7.83 2.82
C LEU A 171 -2.76 -6.74 3.72
N ALA A 172 -2.82 -5.48 3.28
CA ALA A 172 -3.87 -4.61 3.78
C ALA A 172 -5.11 -4.82 2.89
N ALA A 173 -6.14 -5.43 3.48
CA ALA A 173 -7.43 -5.54 2.82
C ALA A 173 -8.13 -4.18 2.96
N HIS A 174 -8.29 -3.44 1.85
CA HIS A 174 -9.18 -2.29 1.83
C HIS A 174 -10.62 -2.80 1.73
N PHE A 175 -11.26 -3.04 2.88
CA PHE A 175 -12.70 -3.31 2.95
C PHE A 175 -13.44 -1.98 2.84
N ASN A 176 -13.88 -1.63 1.63
CA ASN A 176 -14.83 -0.54 1.47
C ASN A 176 -16.22 -1.07 1.89
N HIS A 177 -16.50 -1.02 3.19
CA HIS A 177 -17.82 -1.34 3.73
C HIS A 177 -18.80 -0.29 3.19
N ARG A 178 -19.58 -0.66 2.17
CA ARG A 178 -20.82 0.07 1.84
C ARG A 178 -21.74 -0.05 3.06
N ILE A 179 -21.86 1.05 3.81
CA ILE A 179 -23.07 1.30 4.60
C ILE A 179 -24.10 1.79 3.58
N THR A 180 -24.97 0.88 3.15
CA THR A 180 -26.32 1.23 2.71
C THR A 180 -27.23 1.20 3.93
#